data_AF-A0A523RCE0-F1
#
_entry.id   AF-A0A523RCE0-F1
#
_cell.length_a   1.000
_cell.length_b   1.000
_cell.length_c   1.000
_cell.angle_alpha   90.00
_cell.angle_beta   90.00
_cell.angle_gamma   90.00
#
_symmetry.space_group_name_H-M   'P 1'
#
loop_
_entity.id
_entity.type
_entity.pdbx_description
1 polymer ?
#
loop_
_entity_poly.entity_id
_entity_poly.type
_entity_poly.pdbx_seq_one_letter_code
_entity_poly.pdbx_strand_id
1 'polypeptide(L)'
;METKANKIYMLVIYAIFPIIASIIYIIEEPIPYLGSDELIHRIGSIFGIFAFIWMCFNIIIMTKIKIIETNYSLDWLNKFHMWTAVIAITLGSLHYPLIRGVGPIDPIQLRTGNFGWASFVLLMVLAKIFMSNNLVKYKAIGKLRLSAYIMKFKYGANKILHNIMMVGLVLIFYHSIISFTSASSLYMLGVYYFFFGITFIGWFYHKVIRRFRATSDPYAYRKSLWDDTSLDGVSEKNSKWAFRSLKQNPSLYPCLQCGTCTSKCPVSIVTKGNYNPRRNILATLFGYKDLLLNENDLGIWGCTDCHTCDEVCPQGIELTDLFASLKNQSIVLGKGPDYIIEQAKTIFDNAKAIPSQPAIERRRQDLGLPAVLEPDISEVQMLLTNLGIKDKFELRTSLNKS
;
A
#
# COMPACT_ATOMS: atom_id res chain seq x y z
N MET A 1 14.22 10.01 -10.98
CA MET A 1 13.50 9.22 -12.01
C MET A 1 14.15 7.86 -12.04
N GLU A 2 13.37 6.79 -11.95
CA GLU A 2 13.86 5.41 -11.95
C GLU A 2 14.28 5.01 -13.37
N THR A 3 15.58 4.76 -13.59
CA THR A 3 16.10 4.38 -14.91
C THR A 3 16.13 2.86 -15.08
N LYS A 4 16.11 2.38 -16.33
CA LYS A 4 16.31 0.96 -16.64
C LYS A 4 17.66 0.44 -16.09
N ALA A 5 18.69 1.29 -16.11
CA ALA A 5 20.01 0.99 -15.55
C ALA A 5 19.97 0.75 -14.03
N ASN A 6 19.24 1.58 -13.28
CA ASN A 6 19.08 1.39 -11.82
C ASN A 6 18.44 0.02 -11.52
N LYS A 7 17.36 -0.35 -12.22
CA LYS A 7 16.72 -1.66 -12.04
C LYS A 7 17.70 -2.83 -12.26
N ILE A 8 18.51 -2.75 -13.31
CA ILE A 8 19.54 -3.76 -13.60
C ILE A 8 20.56 -3.82 -12.46
N TYR A 9 21.03 -2.69 -11.96
CA TYR A 9 22.00 -2.65 -10.86
C TYR A 9 21.49 -3.37 -9.60
N MET A 10 20.23 -3.14 -9.19
CA MET A 10 19.65 -3.87 -8.05
C MET A 10 19.53 -5.36 -8.30
N LEU A 11 19.14 -5.78 -9.51
CA LEU A 11 19.07 -7.20 -9.86
C LEU A 11 20.45 -7.85 -9.82
N VAL A 12 21.48 -7.17 -10.33
CA VAL A 12 22.87 -7.65 -10.28
C VAL A 12 23.33 -7.81 -8.84
N ILE A 13 23.10 -6.82 -7.97
CA ILE A 13 23.40 -6.93 -6.53
C ILE A 13 22.70 -8.15 -5.92
N TYR A 14 21.40 -8.29 -6.17
CA TYR A 14 20.63 -9.39 -5.59
C TYR A 14 21.10 -10.76 -6.08
N ALA A 15 21.59 -10.89 -7.31
CA ALA A 15 22.12 -12.14 -7.83
C ALA A 15 23.56 -12.41 -7.36
N ILE A 16 24.44 -11.41 -7.36
CA ILE A 16 25.88 -11.62 -7.18
C ILE A 16 26.25 -12.05 -5.76
N PHE A 17 25.62 -11.47 -4.74
CA PHE A 17 25.94 -11.77 -3.35
C PHE A 17 25.65 -13.21 -2.92
N PRO A 18 24.47 -13.80 -3.22
CA PRO A 18 24.26 -15.21 -2.92
C PRO A 18 25.12 -16.14 -3.79
N ILE A 19 25.44 -15.76 -5.04
CA ILE A 19 26.38 -16.53 -5.86
C ILE A 19 27.78 -16.57 -5.21
N ILE A 20 28.29 -15.43 -4.77
CA ILE A 20 29.58 -15.35 -4.07
C ILE A 20 29.55 -16.21 -2.80
N ALA A 21 28.49 -16.09 -1.99
CA ALA A 21 28.34 -16.92 -0.79
C ALA A 21 28.27 -18.43 -1.11
N SER A 22 27.61 -18.81 -2.20
CA SER A 22 27.58 -20.21 -2.67
C SER A 22 28.95 -20.70 -3.14
N ILE A 23 29.74 -19.85 -3.79
CA ILE A 23 31.13 -20.20 -4.18
C ILE A 23 31.98 -20.42 -2.93
N ILE A 24 31.89 -19.52 -1.94
CA ILE A 24 32.59 -19.69 -0.65
C ILE A 24 32.15 -21.01 0.00
N TYR A 25 30.85 -21.29 0.05
CA TYR A 25 30.34 -22.54 0.56
C TYR A 25 30.93 -23.77 -0.14
N ILE A 26 30.98 -23.77 -1.48
CA ILE A 26 31.52 -24.92 -2.25
C ILE A 26 32.99 -25.16 -1.92
N ILE A 27 33.78 -24.10 -1.74
CA ILE A 27 35.21 -24.15 -1.41
C ILE A 27 35.42 -24.65 0.03
N GLU A 28 34.59 -24.19 0.95
CA GLU A 28 34.74 -24.42 2.39
C GLU A 28 34.03 -25.69 2.89
N GLU A 29 33.09 -26.23 2.11
CA GLU A 29 32.37 -27.44 2.48
C GLU A 29 33.32 -28.63 2.53
N PRO A 30 33.44 -29.32 3.68
CA PRO A 30 34.29 -30.49 3.78
C PRO A 30 33.76 -31.60 2.86
N ILE A 31 34.53 -31.85 1.80
CA ILE A 31 34.29 -32.82 0.72
C ILE A 31 34.11 -34.29 1.18
N PRO A 32 34.65 -34.81 2.31
CA PRO A 32 34.75 -36.27 2.46
C PRO A 32 33.47 -37.02 2.89
N TYR A 33 32.36 -36.36 3.23
CA TYR A 33 31.27 -37.00 3.99
C TYR A 33 30.00 -37.39 3.22
N LEU A 34 29.83 -37.02 1.95
CA LEU A 34 28.50 -37.05 1.30
C LEU A 34 28.31 -38.10 0.19
N GLY A 35 29.37 -38.80 -0.25
CA GLY A 35 29.26 -39.91 -1.21
C GLY A 35 28.41 -39.57 -2.46
N SER A 36 27.43 -40.42 -2.79
CA SER A 36 26.52 -40.21 -3.94
C SER A 36 25.53 -39.06 -3.78
N ASP A 37 25.31 -38.60 -2.54
CA ASP A 37 24.32 -37.58 -2.22
C ASP A 37 24.93 -36.17 -2.17
N GLU A 38 26.23 -36.04 -2.46
CA GLU A 38 26.98 -34.78 -2.45
C GLU A 38 26.32 -33.69 -3.28
N LEU A 39 25.92 -34.01 -4.52
CA LEU A 39 25.31 -33.03 -5.41
C LEU A 39 23.97 -32.53 -4.86
N ILE A 40 23.15 -33.43 -4.30
CA ILE A 40 21.83 -33.11 -3.75
C ILE A 40 21.99 -32.21 -2.51
N HIS A 41 22.93 -32.55 -1.63
CA HIS A 41 23.26 -31.74 -0.46
C HIS A 41 23.74 -30.35 -0.87
N ARG A 42 24.68 -30.25 -1.80
CA ARG A 42 25.20 -28.97 -2.32
C ARG A 42 24.10 -28.09 -2.89
N ILE A 43 23.24 -28.64 -3.74
CA ILE A 43 22.11 -27.89 -4.31
C ILE A 43 21.16 -27.42 -3.21
N GLY A 44 20.83 -28.30 -2.26
CA GLY A 44 20.03 -27.96 -1.10
C GLY A 44 20.62 -26.77 -0.34
N SER A 45 21.89 -26.83 0.04
CA SER A 45 22.57 -25.79 0.79
C SER A 45 22.66 -24.47 0.02
N ILE A 46 22.89 -24.52 -1.30
CA ILE A 46 22.84 -23.32 -2.16
C ILE A 46 21.45 -22.68 -2.09
N PHE A 47 20.36 -23.47 -2.15
CA PHE A 47 19.00 -22.92 -1.98
C PHE A 47 18.81 -22.26 -0.61
N GLY A 48 19.37 -22.85 0.45
CA GLY A 48 19.38 -22.27 1.80
C GLY A 48 20.12 -20.93 1.86
N ILE A 49 21.31 -20.84 1.26
CA ILE A 49 22.13 -19.61 1.18
C ILE A 49 21.38 -18.51 0.44
N PHE A 50 20.82 -18.83 -0.74
CA PHE A 50 20.01 -17.89 -1.51
C PHE A 50 18.80 -17.41 -0.72
N ALA A 51 18.06 -18.33 -0.09
CA ALA A 51 16.89 -18.01 0.72
C ALA A 51 17.24 -17.04 1.86
N PHE A 52 18.32 -17.31 2.60
CA PHE A 52 18.76 -16.47 3.70
C PHE A 52 19.18 -15.07 3.24
N ILE A 53 20.08 -14.98 2.27
CA ILE A 53 20.62 -13.68 1.80
C ILE A 53 19.51 -12.85 1.17
N TRP A 54 18.61 -13.45 0.38
CA TRP A 54 17.47 -12.73 -0.16
C TRP A 54 16.47 -12.31 0.91
N MET A 55 16.28 -13.08 1.98
CA MET A 55 15.47 -12.63 3.11
C MET A 55 16.11 -11.41 3.79
N CYS A 56 17.43 -11.42 4.01
CA CYS A 56 18.18 -10.26 4.51
C CYS A 56 17.98 -9.02 3.63
N PHE A 57 18.13 -9.17 2.32
CA PHE A 57 17.95 -8.07 1.37
C PHE A 57 16.51 -7.56 1.32
N ASN A 58 15.52 -8.45 1.40
CA ASN A 58 14.09 -8.09 1.45
C ASN A 58 13.79 -7.11 2.58
N ILE A 59 14.41 -7.28 3.74
CA ILE A 59 14.28 -6.35 4.86
C ILE A 59 15.00 -5.04 4.53
N ILE A 60 16.25 -5.11 4.09
CA ILE A 60 17.10 -3.94 3.80
C ILE A 60 16.43 -2.98 2.81
N ILE A 61 15.82 -3.46 1.73
CA ILE A 61 15.17 -2.57 0.75
C ILE A 61 13.98 -1.80 1.33
N MET A 62 13.37 -2.33 2.38
CA MET A 62 12.27 -1.68 3.10
C MET A 62 12.75 -0.81 4.26
N THR A 63 14.05 -0.77 4.59
CA THR A 63 14.62 0.12 5.63
C THR A 63 14.75 1.58 5.22
N LYS A 64 14.30 1.94 4.00
CA LYS A 64 14.20 3.34 3.54
C LYS A 64 15.55 4.05 3.55
N ILE A 65 16.59 3.37 3.05
CA ILE A 65 17.94 3.92 2.86
C ILE A 65 17.88 4.98 1.74
N LYS A 66 18.48 6.16 1.97
CA LYS A 66 18.40 7.32 1.06
C LYS A 66 18.75 6.97 -0.38
N ILE A 67 19.83 6.21 -0.61
CA ILE A 67 20.28 5.79 -1.95
C ILE A 67 19.19 4.97 -2.67
N ILE A 68 18.47 4.11 -1.95
CA ILE A 68 17.39 3.30 -2.52
C ILE A 68 16.18 4.20 -2.81
N GLU A 69 15.79 5.06 -1.86
CA GLU A 69 14.63 5.95 -2.02
C GLU A 69 14.79 6.98 -3.14
N THR A 70 16.00 7.45 -3.40
CA THR A 70 16.27 8.42 -4.47
C THR A 70 16.23 7.80 -5.86
N ASN A 71 16.51 6.49 -5.96
CA ASN A 71 16.71 5.80 -7.24
C ASN A 71 15.51 4.95 -7.67
N TYR A 72 14.64 4.54 -6.75
CA TYR A 72 13.51 3.64 -7.04
C TYR A 72 12.19 4.21 -6.52
N SER A 73 11.12 3.98 -7.30
CA SER A 73 9.77 4.29 -6.85
C SER A 73 9.32 3.33 -5.72
N LEU A 74 8.47 3.82 -4.82
CA LEU A 74 7.90 2.97 -3.77
C LEU A 74 7.04 1.83 -4.32
N ASP A 75 6.34 2.07 -5.44
CA ASP A 75 5.57 1.04 -6.13
C ASP A 75 6.48 -0.10 -6.61
N TRP A 76 7.56 0.23 -7.32
CA TRP A 76 8.52 -0.77 -7.76
C TRP A 76 9.16 -1.52 -6.59
N LEU A 77 9.61 -0.80 -5.55
CA LEU A 77 10.20 -1.41 -4.36
C LEU A 77 9.25 -2.39 -3.67
N ASN A 78 7.96 -2.04 -3.54
CA ASN A 78 6.96 -2.92 -2.94
C ASN A 78 6.71 -4.17 -3.79
N LYS A 79 6.62 -4.02 -5.12
CA LYS A 79 6.49 -5.16 -6.04
C LYS A 79 7.71 -6.07 -5.98
N PHE A 80 8.90 -5.47 -6.01
CA PHE A 80 10.16 -6.18 -5.93
C PHE A 80 10.26 -6.97 -4.61
N HIS A 81 10.03 -6.31 -3.46
CA HIS A 81 9.96 -6.95 -2.14
C HIS A 81 9.00 -8.14 -2.10
N MET A 82 7.78 -7.98 -2.63
CA MET A 82 6.81 -9.07 -2.66
C MET A 82 7.34 -10.27 -3.46
N TRP A 83 7.88 -10.05 -4.65
CA TRP A 83 8.39 -11.12 -5.49
C TRP A 83 9.64 -11.79 -4.90
N THR A 84 10.60 -11.02 -4.42
CA THR A 84 11.82 -11.56 -3.81
C THR A 84 11.52 -12.34 -2.54
N ALA A 85 10.53 -11.94 -1.74
CA ALA A 85 10.11 -12.69 -0.56
C ALA A 85 9.50 -14.06 -0.93
N VAL A 86 8.65 -14.10 -1.97
CA VAL A 86 8.07 -15.36 -2.46
C VAL A 86 9.16 -16.31 -2.92
N ILE A 87 10.10 -15.85 -3.75
CA ILE A 87 11.16 -16.73 -4.28
C ILE A 87 12.08 -17.21 -3.15
N ALA A 88 12.46 -16.34 -2.21
CA ALA A 88 13.28 -16.73 -1.07
C ALA A 88 12.62 -17.81 -0.20
N ILE A 89 11.31 -17.68 0.06
CA ILE A 89 10.55 -18.68 0.81
C ILE A 89 10.45 -19.99 0.03
N THR A 90 10.23 -19.94 -1.28
CA THR A 90 10.23 -21.14 -2.14
C THR A 90 11.57 -21.87 -2.10
N LEU A 91 12.69 -21.15 -2.23
CA LEU A 91 14.02 -21.76 -2.13
C LEU A 91 14.26 -22.37 -0.75
N GLY A 92 13.87 -21.66 0.33
CA GLY A 92 13.95 -22.19 1.69
C GLY A 92 13.08 -23.43 1.91
N SER A 93 11.91 -23.50 1.27
CA SER A 93 11.06 -24.70 1.29
C SER A 93 11.67 -25.88 0.53
N LEU A 94 12.31 -25.61 -0.62
CA LEU A 94 12.96 -26.66 -1.43
C LEU A 94 14.27 -27.15 -0.82
N HIS A 95 14.95 -26.33 -0.01
CA HIS A 95 16.15 -26.73 0.73
C HIS A 95 15.91 -27.93 1.66
N TYR A 96 14.83 -27.92 2.44
CA TYR A 96 14.56 -28.95 3.46
C TYR A 96 14.52 -30.39 2.91
N PRO A 97 13.73 -30.73 1.87
CA PRO A 97 13.69 -32.10 1.35
C PRO A 97 15.03 -32.54 0.75
N LEU A 98 15.86 -31.61 0.24
CA LEU A 98 17.16 -31.92 -0.32
C LEU A 98 18.21 -32.25 0.74
N ILE A 99 18.12 -31.65 1.93
CA ILE A 99 19.07 -31.90 3.03
C ILE A 99 18.63 -33.04 3.95
N ARG A 100 17.31 -33.24 4.14
CA ARG A 100 16.78 -34.26 5.07
C ARG A 100 17.19 -35.69 4.70
N GLY A 101 17.39 -35.97 3.43
CA GLY A 101 17.75 -37.31 2.95
C GLY A 101 19.21 -37.69 3.19
N VAL A 102 20.08 -36.74 3.53
CA VAL A 102 21.54 -36.90 3.42
C VAL A 102 22.24 -37.16 4.76
N GLY A 103 21.49 -37.21 5.87
CA GLY A 103 22.06 -37.58 7.18
C GLY A 103 21.25 -37.09 8.38
N PRO A 104 21.71 -37.40 9.61
CA PRO A 104 21.09 -36.91 10.84
C PRO A 104 21.27 -35.39 10.95
N ILE A 105 20.17 -34.67 11.20
CA ILE A 105 20.17 -33.22 11.42
C ILE A 105 20.11 -32.96 12.91
N ASP A 106 20.93 -32.02 13.39
CA ASP A 106 20.88 -31.56 14.78
C ASP A 106 19.45 -31.11 15.17
N PRO A 107 18.89 -31.59 16.29
CA PRO A 107 17.51 -31.27 16.67
C PRO A 107 17.24 -29.77 16.87
N ILE A 108 18.24 -29.01 17.32
CA ILE A 108 18.12 -27.56 17.54
C ILE A 108 18.12 -26.85 16.18
N GLN A 109 19.00 -27.26 15.26
CA GLN A 109 19.03 -26.79 13.88
C GLN A 109 17.70 -27.03 13.17
N LEU A 110 17.13 -28.24 13.28
CA LEU A 110 15.83 -28.55 12.68
C LEU A 110 14.70 -27.68 13.27
N ARG A 111 14.68 -27.53 14.59
CA ARG A 111 13.62 -26.77 15.29
C ARG A 111 13.66 -25.28 14.93
N THR A 112 14.84 -24.68 14.93
CA THR A 112 15.03 -23.25 14.62
C THR A 112 14.73 -22.95 13.16
N GLY A 113 15.11 -23.85 12.25
CA GLY A 113 14.72 -23.82 10.83
C GLY A 113 13.20 -23.88 10.64
N ASN A 114 12.53 -24.86 11.26
CA ASN A 114 11.07 -25.03 11.14
C ASN A 114 10.28 -23.84 11.69
N PHE A 115 10.62 -23.33 12.89
CA PHE A 115 9.93 -22.17 13.46
C PHE A 115 10.22 -20.89 12.68
N GLY A 116 11.46 -20.68 12.24
CA GLY A 116 11.82 -19.55 11.39
C GLY A 116 11.01 -19.57 10.09
N TRP A 117 11.01 -20.70 9.37
CA TRP A 117 10.26 -20.86 8.12
C TRP A 117 8.75 -20.67 8.31
N ALA A 118 8.16 -21.33 9.33
CA ALA A 118 6.73 -21.22 9.61
C ALA A 118 6.33 -19.76 9.91
N SER A 119 7.18 -19.01 10.61
CA SER A 119 6.94 -17.59 10.86
C SER A 119 6.91 -16.78 9.56
N PHE A 120 7.83 -17.02 8.62
CA PHE A 120 7.87 -16.32 7.33
C PHE A 120 6.65 -16.65 6.45
N VAL A 121 6.26 -17.93 6.38
CA VAL A 121 5.07 -18.36 5.61
C VAL A 121 3.81 -17.72 6.17
N LEU A 122 3.61 -17.79 7.49
CA LEU A 122 2.45 -17.19 8.14
C LEU A 122 2.38 -15.68 7.86
N LEU A 123 3.50 -14.96 8.06
CA LEU A 123 3.57 -13.53 7.84
C LEU A 123 3.35 -13.15 6.37
N MET A 124 3.83 -13.96 5.42
CA MET A 124 3.59 -13.74 3.99
C MET A 124 2.10 -13.91 3.63
N VAL A 125 1.45 -14.95 4.14
CA VAL A 125 0.01 -15.17 3.93
C VAL A 125 -0.79 -14.01 4.50
N LEU A 126 -0.51 -13.60 5.74
CA LEU A 126 -1.17 -12.47 6.38
C LEU A 126 -0.89 -11.16 5.63
N ALA A 127 0.33 -10.92 5.18
CA ALA A 127 0.66 -9.76 4.36
C ALA A 127 -0.12 -9.77 3.04
N LYS A 128 -0.25 -10.91 2.37
CA LYS A 128 -1.04 -11.01 1.13
C LYS A 128 -2.53 -10.75 1.39
N ILE A 129 -3.07 -11.27 2.49
CA ILE A 129 -4.47 -11.10 2.86
C ILE A 129 -4.76 -9.67 3.30
N PHE A 130 -3.87 -8.97 4.02
CA PHE A 130 -4.18 -7.69 4.68
C PHE A 130 -3.41 -6.48 4.13
N MET A 131 -2.39 -6.66 3.29
CA MET A 131 -1.53 -5.59 2.73
C MET A 131 -1.47 -5.56 1.20
N SER A 132 -2.30 -6.34 0.49
CA SER A 132 -2.30 -6.37 -0.98
C SER A 132 -3.72 -6.38 -1.54
N ASN A 133 -4.07 -5.48 -2.45
CA ASN A 133 -5.41 -5.46 -3.04
C ASN A 133 -5.70 -6.59 -4.04
N ASN A 134 -4.69 -7.37 -4.44
CA ASN A 134 -4.83 -8.43 -5.45
C ASN A 134 -5.92 -9.47 -5.11
N LEU A 135 -6.20 -9.70 -3.83
CA LEU A 135 -7.19 -10.68 -3.37
C LEU A 135 -8.54 -10.06 -2.99
N VAL A 136 -8.69 -8.73 -2.98
CA VAL A 136 -9.93 -8.06 -2.54
C VAL A 136 -11.10 -8.30 -3.49
N LYS A 137 -10.80 -8.57 -4.77
CA LYS A 137 -11.81 -8.98 -5.76
C LYS A 137 -12.63 -10.20 -5.33
N TYR A 138 -12.09 -11.04 -4.45
CA TYR A 138 -12.82 -12.17 -3.87
C TYR A 138 -13.64 -11.72 -2.65
N LYS A 139 -14.98 -11.83 -2.75
CA LYS A 139 -15.92 -11.40 -1.68
C LYS A 139 -15.58 -11.95 -0.29
N ALA A 140 -15.06 -13.18 -0.19
CA ALA A 140 -14.65 -13.78 1.08
C ALA A 140 -13.52 -13.02 1.77
N ILE A 141 -12.52 -12.55 1.01
CA ILE A 141 -11.39 -11.78 1.53
C ILE A 141 -11.84 -10.39 1.98
N GLY A 142 -12.75 -9.75 1.24
CA GLY A 142 -13.39 -8.51 1.67
C GLY A 142 -14.11 -8.66 3.02
N LYS A 143 -14.90 -9.73 3.20
CA LYS A 143 -15.56 -10.05 4.48
C LYS A 143 -14.56 -10.33 5.61
N LEU A 144 -13.49 -11.07 5.33
CA LEU A 144 -12.44 -11.37 6.32
C LEU A 144 -11.76 -10.09 6.81
N ARG A 145 -11.34 -9.20 5.90
CA ARG A 145 -10.74 -7.89 6.27
C ARG A 145 -11.68 -7.05 7.11
N LEU A 146 -12.96 -7.05 6.74
CA LEU A 146 -14.00 -6.32 7.45
C LEU A 146 -14.21 -6.87 8.87
N SER A 147 -14.26 -8.19 9.02
CA SER A 147 -14.33 -8.86 10.33
C SER A 147 -13.10 -8.57 11.18
N ALA A 148 -11.90 -8.67 10.60
CA ALA A 148 -10.65 -8.33 11.27
C ALA A 148 -10.64 -6.87 11.76
N TYR A 149 -11.10 -5.94 10.92
CA TYR A 149 -11.26 -4.53 11.31
C TYR A 149 -12.18 -4.36 12.52
N ILE A 150 -13.33 -5.06 12.56
CA ILE A 150 -14.26 -5.05 13.70
C ILE A 150 -13.57 -5.54 14.98
N MET A 151 -12.77 -6.60 14.89
CA MET A 151 -12.01 -7.17 16.00
C MET A 151 -10.81 -6.30 16.43
N LYS A 152 -10.77 -5.02 16.02
CA LYS A 152 -9.66 -4.09 16.24
C LYS A 152 -8.32 -4.54 15.61
N PHE A 153 -8.33 -5.52 14.70
CA PHE A 153 -7.19 -5.83 13.87
C PHE A 153 -7.07 -4.77 12.75
N LYS A 154 -6.57 -3.61 13.17
CA LYS A 154 -6.31 -2.46 12.30
C LYS A 154 -5.03 -2.68 11.50
N TYR A 155 -4.87 -1.91 10.43
CA TYR A 155 -3.62 -1.84 9.66
C TYR A 155 -2.36 -1.72 10.55
N GLY A 156 -2.44 -0.97 11.65
CA GLY A 156 -1.36 -0.86 12.65
C GLY A 156 -0.95 -2.20 13.29
N ALA A 157 -1.90 -3.07 13.63
CA ALA A 157 -1.62 -4.39 14.20
C ALA A 157 -0.94 -5.30 13.18
N ASN A 158 -1.40 -5.27 11.93
CA ASN A 158 -0.76 -6.03 10.86
C ASN A 158 0.66 -5.51 10.54
N LYS A 159 0.89 -4.19 10.61
CA LYS A 159 2.22 -3.59 10.51
C LYS A 159 3.13 -4.03 11.64
N ILE A 160 2.61 -4.21 12.87
CA ILE A 160 3.38 -4.77 13.99
C ILE A 160 3.72 -6.22 13.71
N LEU A 161 2.74 -7.03 13.32
CA LEU A 161 2.89 -8.43 13.03
C LEU A 161 3.93 -8.69 11.94
N HIS A 162 3.91 -7.92 10.85
CA HIS A 162 4.92 -8.02 9.80
C HIS A 162 6.33 -7.65 10.28
N ASN A 163 6.47 -6.80 11.31
CA ASN A 163 7.78 -6.51 11.91
C ASN A 163 8.32 -7.65 12.79
N ILE A 164 7.47 -8.62 13.18
CA ILE A 164 7.91 -9.85 13.84
C ILE A 164 8.75 -10.72 12.88
N MET A 165 8.81 -10.39 11.58
CA MET A 165 9.73 -11.03 10.63
C MET A 165 11.18 -11.07 11.12
N MET A 166 11.62 -10.10 11.95
CA MET A 166 12.96 -10.14 12.51
C MET A 166 13.17 -11.31 13.48
N VAL A 167 12.13 -11.73 14.22
CA VAL A 167 12.20 -12.93 15.06
C VAL A 167 12.43 -14.15 14.17
N GLY A 168 11.68 -14.27 13.06
CA GLY A 168 11.91 -15.30 12.05
C GLY A 168 13.33 -15.28 11.49
N LEU A 169 13.85 -14.10 11.17
CA LEU A 169 15.21 -13.96 10.64
C LEU A 169 16.28 -14.31 11.68
N VAL A 170 16.10 -13.95 12.96
CA VAL A 170 16.99 -14.36 14.05
C VAL A 170 17.02 -15.89 14.19
N LEU A 171 15.87 -16.55 14.11
CA LEU A 171 15.80 -18.01 14.16
C LEU A 171 16.51 -18.68 12.99
N ILE A 172 16.32 -18.17 11.77
CA ILE A 172 17.02 -18.70 10.58
C ILE A 172 18.51 -18.36 10.61
N PHE A 173 18.91 -17.19 11.11
CA PHE A 173 20.31 -16.85 11.31
C PHE A 173 20.97 -17.85 12.27
N TYR A 174 20.34 -18.10 13.42
CA TYR A 174 20.83 -19.08 14.38
C TYR A 174 20.91 -20.49 13.77
N HIS A 175 19.86 -20.93 13.05
CA HIS A 175 19.86 -22.18 12.27
C HIS A 175 21.06 -22.27 11.30
N SER A 176 21.42 -21.16 10.65
CA SER A 176 22.48 -21.12 9.64
C SER A 176 23.87 -21.22 10.26
N ILE A 177 24.12 -20.55 11.39
CA ILE A 177 25.45 -20.53 12.03
C ILE A 177 25.78 -21.81 12.80
N ILE A 178 24.78 -22.54 13.28
CA ILE A 178 24.99 -23.83 13.96
C ILE A 178 25.07 -25.02 12.99
N SER A 179 24.86 -24.78 11.69
CA SER A 179 25.06 -25.81 10.68
C SER A 179 26.52 -26.27 10.65
N PHE A 180 26.75 -27.54 10.31
CA PHE A 180 28.10 -28.13 10.28
C PHE A 180 29.09 -27.31 9.45
N THR A 181 28.71 -26.88 8.24
CA THR A 181 29.58 -26.07 7.37
C THR A 181 29.90 -24.71 7.99
N SER A 182 28.92 -24.01 8.57
CA SER A 182 29.17 -22.71 9.21
C SER A 182 29.97 -22.82 10.50
N ALA A 183 29.74 -23.88 11.28
CA ALA A 183 30.46 -24.12 12.53
C ALA A 183 31.94 -24.50 12.29
N SER A 184 32.24 -25.08 11.12
CA SER A 184 33.58 -25.50 10.73
C SER A 184 34.34 -24.49 9.87
N SER A 185 33.67 -23.52 9.24
CA SER A 185 34.28 -22.50 8.38
C SER A 185 34.06 -21.08 8.89
N LEU A 186 35.17 -20.39 9.23
CA LEU A 186 35.14 -18.98 9.61
C LEU A 186 34.64 -18.07 8.48
N TYR A 187 34.87 -18.45 7.22
CA TYR A 187 34.41 -17.69 6.06
C TYR A 187 32.88 -17.75 5.93
N MET A 188 32.31 -18.95 6.04
CA MET A 188 30.84 -19.10 6.01
C MET A 188 30.18 -18.45 7.21
N LEU A 189 30.77 -18.58 8.40
CA LEU A 189 30.32 -17.86 9.58
C LEU A 189 30.31 -16.34 9.33
N GLY A 190 31.42 -15.80 8.79
CA GLY A 190 31.55 -14.39 8.43
C GLY A 190 30.49 -13.90 7.44
N VAL A 191 30.16 -14.68 6.42
CA VAL A 191 29.08 -14.39 5.46
C VAL A 191 27.74 -14.20 6.19
N TYR A 192 27.34 -15.16 7.02
CA TYR A 192 26.06 -15.08 7.73
C TYR A 192 26.00 -13.91 8.72
N TYR A 193 27.07 -13.67 9.49
CA TYR A 193 27.14 -12.53 10.40
C TYR A 193 27.12 -11.19 9.66
N PHE A 194 27.79 -11.09 8.51
CA PHE A 194 27.80 -9.88 7.70
C PHE A 194 26.38 -9.52 7.25
N PHE A 195 25.68 -10.44 6.57
CA PHE A 195 24.34 -10.18 6.05
C PHE A 195 23.31 -9.98 7.16
N PHE A 196 23.34 -10.78 8.22
CA PHE A 196 22.46 -10.58 9.37
C PHE A 196 22.72 -9.23 10.05
N GLY A 197 24.00 -8.88 10.26
CA GLY A 197 24.43 -7.66 10.93
C GLY A 197 23.95 -6.41 10.19
N ILE A 198 24.21 -6.30 8.88
CA ILE A 198 23.75 -5.15 8.10
C ILE A 198 22.21 -5.04 8.09
N THR A 199 21.50 -6.17 8.04
CA THR A 199 20.03 -6.20 8.08
C THR A 199 19.51 -5.73 9.44
N PHE A 200 20.08 -6.25 10.54
CA PHE A 200 19.68 -5.90 11.89
C PHE A 200 19.94 -4.42 12.19
N ILE A 201 21.12 -3.91 11.82
CA ILE A 201 21.47 -2.49 11.98
C ILE A 201 20.51 -1.61 11.17
N GLY A 202 20.25 -1.95 9.91
CA GLY A 202 19.32 -1.19 9.06
C GLY A 202 17.90 -1.20 9.61
N TRP A 203 17.42 -2.37 10.06
CA TRP A 203 16.10 -2.52 10.69
C TRP A 203 16.00 -1.71 11.98
N PHE A 204 16.99 -1.80 12.87
CA PHE A 204 17.04 -1.09 14.14
C PHE A 204 17.07 0.42 13.93
N TYR A 205 17.92 0.89 13.00
CA TYR A 205 17.96 2.30 12.61
C TYR A 205 16.58 2.78 12.14
N HIS A 206 15.96 2.04 11.23
CA HIS A 206 14.67 2.41 10.65
C HIS A 206 13.51 2.39 11.66
N LYS A 207 13.49 1.42 12.59
CA LYS A 207 12.39 1.24 13.54
C LYS A 207 12.53 2.02 14.83
N VAL A 208 13.74 2.12 15.35
CA VAL A 208 14.02 2.72 16.66
C VAL A 208 14.62 4.10 16.47
N ILE A 209 15.82 4.19 15.91
CA ILE A 209 16.59 5.45 15.86
C ILE A 209 15.86 6.53 15.07
N ARG A 210 15.30 6.21 13.90
CA ARG A 210 14.61 7.17 13.03
C ARG A 210 13.37 7.78 13.71
N ARG A 211 12.72 7.09 14.65
CA ARG A 211 11.58 7.65 15.41
C ARG A 211 12.00 8.78 16.33
N PHE A 212 13.16 8.65 16.97
CA PHE A 212 13.67 9.67 17.91
C PHE A 212 14.34 10.84 17.20
N ARG A 213 14.91 10.62 16.00
CA ARG A 213 15.59 11.68 15.23
C ARG A 213 14.67 12.42 14.28
N ALA A 214 13.49 11.87 13.97
CA ALA A 214 12.56 12.52 13.05
C ALA A 214 11.73 13.57 13.80
N THR A 215 11.75 14.79 13.30
CA THR A 215 10.89 15.90 13.77
C THR A 215 9.44 15.78 13.30
N SER A 216 9.12 14.74 12.51
CA SER A 216 7.80 14.44 11.93
C SER A 216 7.67 12.92 11.67
N ASP A 217 6.50 12.42 11.23
CA ASP A 217 6.30 11.00 10.95
C ASP A 217 7.36 10.47 9.95
N PRO A 218 8.23 9.52 10.36
CA PRO A 218 9.33 9.02 9.53
C PRO A 218 8.87 8.22 8.30
N TYR A 219 7.58 7.89 8.15
CA TYR A 219 7.06 7.05 7.08
C TYR A 219 6.42 7.81 5.90
N ALA A 220 6.37 9.15 5.92
CA ALA A 220 5.86 9.97 4.82
C ALA A 220 6.83 10.00 3.61
N TYR A 221 6.34 9.73 2.40
CA TYR A 221 7.18 9.53 1.20
C TYR A 221 7.78 10.82 0.61
N ARG A 222 7.33 12.01 0.99
CA ARG A 222 8.02 13.26 0.66
C ARG A 222 7.48 14.41 1.50
N LYS A 223 8.40 15.13 2.12
CA LYS A 223 8.16 16.30 2.95
C LYS A 223 7.98 17.51 2.03
N SER A 224 6.76 17.80 1.60
CA SER A 224 6.40 19.19 1.67
C SER A 224 6.30 19.55 3.16
N LEU A 225 6.87 20.67 3.59
CA LEU A 225 6.72 21.16 4.97
C LEU A 225 5.25 21.31 5.40
N TRP A 226 4.34 21.30 4.43
CA TRP A 226 2.91 21.49 4.56
C TRP A 226 2.07 20.19 4.55
N ASP A 227 2.66 18.99 4.42
CA ASP A 227 1.91 17.71 4.51
C ASP A 227 1.58 17.35 5.98
N ASP A 228 0.57 18.01 6.55
CA ASP A 228 0.03 17.68 7.87
C ASP A 228 -1.13 16.68 7.79
N THR A 229 -1.08 15.65 8.63
CA THR A 229 -2.12 14.62 8.78
C THR A 229 -2.73 14.61 10.19
N SER A 230 -2.53 15.65 10.99
CA SER A 230 -3.08 15.75 12.34
C SER A 230 -4.62 15.67 12.33
N LEU A 231 -5.16 14.88 13.27
CA LEU A 231 -6.59 14.63 13.46
C LEU A 231 -7.00 14.76 14.94
N ASP A 232 -6.10 15.22 15.81
CA ASP A 232 -6.33 15.30 17.25
C ASP A 232 -7.26 16.47 17.57
N GLY A 233 -8.32 16.19 18.34
CA GLY A 233 -9.32 17.19 18.75
C GLY A 233 -10.25 17.70 17.64
N VAL A 234 -10.20 17.13 16.43
CA VAL A 234 -10.86 17.73 15.25
C VAL A 234 -12.36 17.42 15.16
N SER A 235 -12.80 16.20 15.48
CA SER A 235 -14.23 15.84 15.57
C SER A 235 -14.45 14.53 16.34
N GLU A 236 -15.69 14.21 16.68
CA GLU A 236 -16.04 12.91 17.29
C GLU A 236 -15.80 11.74 16.31
N LYS A 237 -15.35 10.59 16.84
CA LYS A 237 -15.09 9.38 16.06
C LYS A 237 -16.36 8.54 15.90
N ASN A 238 -16.78 8.33 14.67
CA ASN A 238 -17.90 7.47 14.30
C ASN A 238 -17.43 6.15 13.67
N SER A 239 -17.19 5.13 14.51
CA SER A 239 -16.70 3.82 14.05
C SER A 239 -17.69 3.08 13.14
N LYS A 240 -19.01 3.27 13.36
CA LYS A 240 -20.07 2.67 12.52
C LYS A 240 -20.05 3.27 11.11
N TRP A 241 -19.81 4.56 10.99
CA TRP A 241 -19.67 5.23 9.70
C TRP A 241 -18.39 4.83 8.97
N ALA A 242 -17.24 4.78 9.66
CA ALA A 242 -15.98 4.28 9.08
C ALA A 242 -16.16 2.88 8.49
N PHE A 243 -16.85 2.01 9.23
CA PHE A 243 -17.17 0.64 8.80
C PHE A 243 -17.99 0.62 7.50
N ARG A 244 -19.07 1.40 7.42
CA ARG A 244 -19.90 1.48 6.20
C ARG A 244 -19.10 2.00 5.02
N SER A 245 -18.24 3.00 5.24
CA SER A 245 -17.36 3.56 4.20
C SER A 245 -16.35 2.54 3.69
N LEU A 246 -15.75 1.73 4.59
CA LEU A 246 -14.86 0.62 4.22
C LEU A 246 -15.59 -0.51 3.48
N LYS A 247 -16.86 -0.78 3.83
CA LYS A 247 -17.68 -1.78 3.13
C LYS A 247 -18.00 -1.33 1.70
N GLN A 248 -18.24 -0.04 1.49
CA GLN A 248 -18.46 0.57 0.17
C GLN A 248 -17.16 0.67 -0.64
N ASN A 249 -16.03 0.93 0.04
CA ASN A 249 -14.72 1.15 -0.58
C ASN A 249 -13.66 0.19 0.02
N PRO A 250 -13.73 -1.13 -0.27
CA PRO A 250 -12.86 -2.13 0.36
C PRO A 250 -11.39 -2.01 -0.06
N SER A 251 -11.12 -1.37 -1.20
CA SER A 251 -9.78 -1.07 -1.71
C SER A 251 -9.02 -0.11 -0.79
N LEU A 252 -9.68 0.60 0.13
CA LEU A 252 -9.06 1.54 1.08
C LEU A 252 -8.25 0.86 2.20
N TYR A 253 -8.58 -0.40 2.54
CA TYR A 253 -8.01 -1.10 3.70
C TYR A 253 -6.47 -1.16 3.77
N PRO A 254 -5.72 -1.45 2.69
CA PRO A 254 -4.27 -1.55 2.74
C PRO A 254 -3.55 -0.19 2.61
N CYS A 255 -4.26 0.94 2.73
CA CYS A 255 -3.63 2.25 2.66
C CYS A 255 -2.45 2.35 3.64
N LEU A 256 -1.23 2.44 3.10
CA LEU A 256 -0.01 2.52 3.90
C LEU A 256 0.23 3.90 4.51
N GLN A 257 -0.65 4.87 4.22
CA GLN A 257 -0.41 6.29 4.51
C GLN A 257 0.94 6.76 3.94
N CYS A 258 1.25 6.38 2.70
CA CYS A 258 2.54 6.73 2.10
C CYS A 258 2.62 8.19 1.61
N GLY A 259 1.48 8.84 1.33
CA GLY A 259 1.43 10.24 0.87
C GLY A 259 1.70 10.45 -0.62
N THR A 260 1.84 9.38 -1.43
CA THR A 260 2.00 9.52 -2.88
C THR A 260 0.83 10.30 -3.51
N CYS A 261 -0.40 10.02 -3.08
CA CYS A 261 -1.61 10.73 -3.55
C CYS A 261 -1.54 12.24 -3.28
N THR A 262 -1.10 12.67 -2.09
CA THR A 262 -0.93 14.09 -1.73
C THR A 262 0.16 14.74 -2.57
N SER A 263 1.32 14.08 -2.71
CA SER A 263 2.47 14.62 -3.46
C SER A 263 2.22 14.82 -4.96
N LYS A 264 1.21 14.14 -5.52
CA LYS A 264 0.84 14.18 -6.93
C LYS A 264 -0.45 14.96 -7.18
N CYS A 265 -1.15 15.35 -6.12
CA CYS A 265 -2.41 16.08 -6.25
C CYS A 265 -2.14 17.55 -6.61
N PRO A 266 -2.64 18.06 -7.75
CA PRO A 266 -2.44 19.46 -8.13
C PRO A 266 -3.08 20.41 -7.13
N VAL A 267 -4.27 20.06 -6.60
CA VAL A 267 -4.97 20.88 -5.60
C VAL A 267 -4.17 20.93 -4.29
N SER A 268 -3.61 19.81 -3.84
CA SER A 268 -2.79 19.79 -2.62
C SER A 268 -1.54 20.66 -2.76
N ILE A 269 -0.91 20.67 -3.93
CA ILE A 269 0.26 21.50 -4.23
C ILE A 269 -0.11 22.99 -4.21
N VAL A 270 -1.16 23.39 -4.93
CA VAL A 270 -1.59 24.79 -5.05
C VAL A 270 -2.09 25.32 -3.69
N THR A 271 -2.84 24.49 -2.97
CA THR A 271 -3.40 24.86 -1.66
C THR A 271 -2.40 24.71 -0.51
N LYS A 272 -1.15 24.32 -0.81
CA LYS A 272 -0.10 24.05 0.18
C LYS A 272 -0.63 23.15 1.31
N GLY A 273 -1.29 22.05 0.96
CA GLY A 273 -1.74 21.04 1.91
C GLY A 273 -3.09 21.29 2.57
N ASN A 274 -3.74 22.44 2.38
CA ASN A 274 -5.08 22.67 2.93
C ASN A 274 -6.09 21.62 2.40
N TYR A 275 -5.98 21.25 1.12
CA TYR A 275 -6.55 20.00 0.63
C TYR A 275 -5.50 18.89 0.71
N ASN A 276 -5.81 17.82 1.45
CA ASN A 276 -4.89 16.69 1.61
C ASN A 276 -5.65 15.35 1.45
N PRO A 277 -5.51 14.66 0.30
CA PRO A 277 -6.21 13.40 0.07
C PRO A 277 -5.76 12.31 1.05
N ARG A 278 -4.49 12.31 1.48
CA ARG A 278 -3.99 11.38 2.51
C ARG A 278 -4.69 11.60 3.85
N ARG A 279 -4.81 12.86 4.29
CA ARG A 279 -5.54 13.21 5.53
C ARG A 279 -7.01 12.80 5.43
N ASN A 280 -7.64 12.99 4.28
CA ASN A 280 -9.04 12.61 4.08
C ASN A 280 -9.25 11.08 4.14
N ILE A 281 -8.31 10.29 3.61
CA ILE A 281 -8.31 8.83 3.75
C ILE A 281 -8.16 8.44 5.22
N LEU A 282 -7.22 9.06 5.94
CA LEU A 282 -6.97 8.75 7.35
C LEU A 282 -8.20 9.08 8.22
N ALA A 283 -8.82 10.23 7.97
CA ALA A 283 -10.07 10.63 8.60
C ALA A 283 -11.19 9.61 8.34
N THR A 284 -11.29 9.08 7.11
CA THR A 284 -12.25 8.02 6.76
C THR A 284 -11.99 6.75 7.57
N LEU A 285 -10.74 6.28 7.61
CA LEU A 285 -10.32 5.08 8.32
C LEU A 285 -10.54 5.17 9.84
N PHE A 286 -10.40 6.37 10.42
CA PHE A 286 -10.62 6.59 11.85
C PHE A 286 -12.04 7.02 12.23
N GLY A 287 -12.89 7.29 11.23
CA GLY A 287 -14.28 7.62 11.44
C GLY A 287 -14.55 9.08 11.78
N TYR A 288 -13.67 10.01 11.43
CA TYR A 288 -13.91 11.45 11.57
C TYR A 288 -14.88 11.93 10.49
N LYS A 289 -16.14 11.53 10.61
CA LYS A 289 -17.20 11.79 9.63
C LYS A 289 -17.41 13.27 9.40
N ASP A 290 -17.56 14.05 10.48
CA ASP A 290 -17.96 15.44 10.37
C ASP A 290 -16.82 16.31 9.82
N LEU A 291 -15.57 15.96 10.10
CA LEU A 291 -14.41 16.57 9.44
C LEU A 291 -14.50 16.50 7.89
N LEU A 292 -15.04 15.40 7.36
CA LEU A 292 -15.09 15.16 5.92
C LEU A 292 -16.37 15.65 5.25
N LEU A 293 -17.50 15.53 5.95
CA LEU A 293 -18.82 15.75 5.38
C LEU A 293 -19.42 17.12 5.72
N ASN A 294 -18.77 17.90 6.60
CA ASN A 294 -19.16 19.30 6.84
C ASN A 294 -18.94 20.18 5.63
N GLU A 295 -19.66 21.31 5.60
CA GLU A 295 -19.49 22.35 4.58
C GLU A 295 -18.08 22.93 4.66
N ASN A 296 -17.25 22.51 3.73
CA ASN A 296 -15.92 23.03 3.50
C ASN A 296 -15.56 22.76 2.03
N ASP A 297 -15.45 23.82 1.24
CA ASP A 297 -15.14 23.75 -0.19
C ASP A 297 -13.80 23.04 -0.48
N LEU A 298 -12.85 23.11 0.46
CA LEU A 298 -11.54 22.46 0.37
C LEU A 298 -11.46 21.12 1.13
N GLY A 299 -12.57 20.62 1.67
CA GLY A 299 -12.66 19.31 2.31
C GLY A 299 -12.57 18.16 1.32
N ILE A 300 -13.63 17.38 1.17
CA ILE A 300 -13.72 16.37 0.10
C ILE A 300 -13.95 17.01 -1.28
N TRP A 301 -14.50 18.22 -1.32
CA TRP A 301 -14.86 18.96 -2.53
C TRP A 301 -13.67 19.56 -3.28
N GLY A 302 -12.49 19.63 -2.64
CA GLY A 302 -11.24 19.97 -3.33
C GLY A 302 -10.75 18.89 -4.31
N CYS A 303 -11.38 17.71 -4.34
CA CYS A 303 -11.05 16.68 -5.33
C CYS A 303 -11.60 17.06 -6.71
N THR A 304 -10.74 17.19 -7.71
CA THR A 304 -11.11 17.47 -9.11
C THR A 304 -11.37 16.22 -9.95
N ASP A 305 -11.40 15.04 -9.33
CA ASP A 305 -11.62 13.75 -9.99
C ASP A 305 -10.67 13.48 -11.18
N CYS A 306 -9.43 13.98 -11.08
CA CYS A 306 -8.42 13.84 -12.14
C CYS A 306 -7.74 12.45 -12.21
N HIS A 307 -8.12 11.50 -11.35
CA HIS A 307 -7.60 10.12 -11.25
C HIS A 307 -6.09 9.93 -11.04
N THR A 308 -5.30 11.01 -10.96
CA THR A 308 -3.83 10.92 -10.76
C THR A 308 -3.48 10.12 -9.51
N CYS A 309 -4.26 10.25 -8.44
CA CYS A 309 -4.03 9.53 -7.18
C CYS A 309 -4.27 8.03 -7.28
N ASP A 310 -5.18 7.58 -8.17
CA ASP A 310 -5.49 6.18 -8.41
C ASP A 310 -4.31 5.50 -9.12
N GLU A 311 -3.82 6.14 -10.18
CA GLU A 311 -2.71 5.67 -11.02
C GLU A 311 -1.39 5.54 -10.26
N VAL A 312 -1.10 6.48 -9.36
CA VAL A 312 0.18 6.52 -8.64
C VAL A 312 0.15 5.75 -7.32
N CYS A 313 -1.01 5.20 -6.94
CA CYS A 313 -1.15 4.51 -5.67
C CYS A 313 -0.40 3.16 -5.70
N PRO A 314 0.64 2.95 -4.87
CA PRO A 314 1.41 1.70 -4.86
C PRO A 314 0.61 0.51 -4.28
N GLN A 315 -0.62 0.75 -3.84
CA GLN A 315 -1.54 -0.26 -3.32
C GLN A 315 -2.73 -0.48 -4.27
N GLY A 316 -2.83 0.27 -5.37
CA GLY A 316 -3.99 0.24 -6.27
C GLY A 316 -5.28 0.54 -5.52
N ILE A 317 -5.35 1.72 -4.90
CA ILE A 317 -6.57 2.19 -4.21
C ILE A 317 -7.26 3.15 -5.15
N GLU A 318 -8.54 2.91 -5.41
CA GLU A 318 -9.45 3.79 -6.16
C GLU A 318 -9.91 4.92 -5.22
N LEU A 319 -9.06 5.93 -5.09
CA LEU A 319 -9.31 7.09 -4.23
C LEU A 319 -10.35 8.02 -4.81
N THR A 320 -10.45 8.13 -6.14
CA THR A 320 -11.49 8.96 -6.78
C THR A 320 -12.89 8.43 -6.47
N ASP A 321 -13.08 7.10 -6.48
CA ASP A 321 -14.36 6.46 -6.08
C ASP A 321 -14.69 6.70 -4.61
N LEU A 322 -13.69 6.65 -3.73
CA LEU A 322 -13.86 7.03 -2.33
C LEU A 322 -14.36 8.47 -2.22
N PHE A 323 -13.71 9.43 -2.91
CA PHE A 323 -14.10 10.83 -2.84
C PHE A 323 -15.50 11.07 -3.45
N ALA A 324 -15.84 10.42 -4.56
CA ALA A 324 -17.18 10.45 -5.13
C ALA A 324 -18.24 9.91 -4.14
N SER A 325 -17.95 8.79 -3.49
CA SER A 325 -18.81 8.23 -2.44
C SER A 325 -18.99 9.18 -1.26
N LEU A 326 -17.93 9.88 -0.84
CA LEU A 326 -18.02 10.87 0.25
C LEU A 326 -18.82 12.12 -0.17
N LYS A 327 -18.62 12.61 -1.40
CA LYS A 327 -19.38 13.75 -1.97
C LYS A 327 -20.87 13.43 -1.99
N ASN A 328 -21.24 12.23 -2.44
CA ASN A 328 -22.63 11.75 -2.40
C ASN A 328 -23.22 11.73 -0.98
N GLN A 329 -22.45 11.29 0.01
CA GLN A 329 -22.90 11.32 1.41
C GLN A 329 -23.08 12.74 1.94
N SER A 330 -22.20 13.68 1.57
CA SER A 330 -22.31 15.10 1.92
C SER A 330 -23.59 15.72 1.32
N ILE A 331 -23.90 15.42 0.05
CA ILE A 331 -25.14 15.87 -0.60
C ILE A 331 -26.40 15.33 0.10
N VAL A 332 -26.42 14.05 0.47
CA VAL A 332 -27.55 13.44 1.20
C VAL A 332 -27.78 14.10 2.57
N LEU A 333 -26.73 14.64 3.19
CA LEU A 333 -26.82 15.38 4.45
C LEU A 333 -27.20 16.85 4.27
N GLY A 334 -27.39 17.33 3.03
CA GLY A 334 -27.64 18.73 2.72
C GLY A 334 -26.42 19.63 2.92
N LYS A 335 -25.21 19.06 2.95
CA LYS A 335 -23.93 19.74 3.24
C LYS A 335 -23.04 19.93 2.01
N GLY A 336 -23.59 19.70 0.81
CA GLY A 336 -22.87 19.93 -0.44
C GLY A 336 -22.82 21.42 -0.81
N PRO A 337 -21.82 21.87 -1.59
CA PRO A 337 -21.71 23.26 -2.02
C PRO A 337 -22.89 23.70 -2.88
N ASP A 338 -23.29 24.97 -2.74
CA ASP A 338 -24.45 25.51 -3.44
C ASP A 338 -24.28 25.47 -4.96
N TYR A 339 -23.07 25.68 -5.49
CA TYR A 339 -22.81 25.64 -6.93
C TYR A 339 -23.13 24.27 -7.56
N ILE A 340 -22.97 23.16 -6.82
CA ILE A 340 -23.36 21.82 -7.31
C ILE A 340 -24.88 21.69 -7.37
N ILE A 341 -25.57 22.27 -6.39
CA ILE A 341 -27.03 22.23 -6.27
C ILE A 341 -27.67 23.11 -7.34
N GLU A 342 -27.12 24.29 -7.60
CA GLU A 342 -27.53 25.18 -8.71
C GLU A 342 -27.30 24.53 -10.07
N GLN A 343 -26.15 23.86 -10.26
CA GLN A 343 -25.87 23.12 -11.48
C GLN A 343 -26.87 21.97 -11.69
N ALA A 344 -27.25 21.25 -10.62
CA ALA A 344 -28.25 20.19 -10.68
C ALA A 344 -29.65 20.73 -11.02
N LYS A 345 -30.07 21.86 -10.44
CA LYS A 345 -31.32 22.54 -10.79
C LYS A 345 -31.33 22.99 -12.25
N THR A 346 -30.23 23.57 -12.71
CA THR A 346 -30.09 24.00 -14.12
C THR A 346 -30.30 22.82 -15.08
N ILE A 347 -29.72 21.65 -14.76
CA ILE A 347 -29.94 20.42 -15.54
C ILE A 347 -31.38 19.93 -15.41
N PHE A 348 -31.99 20.00 -14.23
CA PHE A 348 -33.37 19.59 -14.02
C PHE A 348 -34.37 20.46 -14.82
N ASP A 349 -34.16 21.76 -14.85
CA ASP A 349 -35.07 22.72 -15.49
C ASP A 349 -34.91 22.76 -17.02
N ASN A 350 -33.68 22.53 -17.53
CA ASN A 350 -33.34 22.76 -18.93
C ASN A 350 -32.84 21.52 -19.68
N ALA A 351 -32.68 20.38 -18.99
CA ALA A 351 -31.99 19.18 -19.50
C ALA A 351 -30.58 19.45 -20.06
N LYS A 352 -29.97 20.58 -19.68
CA LYS A 352 -28.65 21.05 -20.11
C LYS A 352 -27.88 21.58 -18.91
N ALA A 353 -26.59 21.25 -18.81
CA ALA A 353 -25.72 21.87 -17.82
C ALA A 353 -25.48 23.36 -18.11
N ILE A 354 -25.43 23.71 -19.40
CA ILE A 354 -25.30 25.08 -19.88
C ILE A 354 -26.45 25.31 -20.88
N PRO A 355 -27.58 25.89 -20.45
CA PRO A 355 -28.71 26.19 -21.32
C PRO A 355 -28.31 27.16 -22.44
N SER A 356 -28.97 27.05 -23.59
CA SER A 356 -28.68 27.97 -24.69
C SER A 356 -29.18 29.38 -24.37
N GLN A 357 -28.45 30.38 -24.83
CA GLN A 357 -28.77 31.79 -24.68
C GLN A 357 -28.87 32.44 -26.07
N PRO A 358 -29.67 33.51 -26.24
CA PRO A 358 -29.81 34.18 -27.54
C PRO A 358 -28.47 34.60 -28.17
N ALA A 359 -27.48 34.96 -27.36
CA ALA A 359 -26.14 35.28 -27.83
C ALA A 359 -25.38 34.06 -28.40
N ILE A 360 -25.57 32.88 -27.82
CA ILE A 360 -25.01 31.62 -28.32
C ILE A 360 -25.65 31.28 -29.66
N GLU A 361 -26.98 31.33 -29.76
CA GLU A 361 -27.69 31.01 -31.00
C GLU A 361 -27.37 31.99 -32.14
N ARG A 362 -27.27 33.30 -31.85
CA ARG A 362 -26.82 34.28 -32.86
C ARG A 362 -25.43 33.94 -33.38
N ARG A 363 -24.47 33.65 -32.48
CA ARG A 363 -23.11 33.28 -32.88
C ARG A 363 -23.09 31.98 -33.70
N ARG A 364 -23.96 31.01 -33.39
CA ARG A 364 -24.10 29.78 -34.17
C ARG A 364 -24.61 30.07 -35.58
N GLN A 365 -25.60 30.95 -35.72
CA GLN A 365 -26.14 31.39 -37.02
C GLN A 365 -25.08 32.12 -37.85
N ASP A 366 -24.33 33.05 -37.24
CA ASP A 366 -23.23 33.76 -37.90
C ASP A 366 -22.14 32.80 -38.41
N LEU A 367 -21.94 31.67 -37.72
CA LEU A 367 -21.02 30.59 -38.09
C LEU A 367 -21.64 29.55 -39.04
N GLY A 368 -22.91 29.71 -39.44
CA GLY A 368 -23.60 28.75 -40.31
C GLY A 368 -23.82 27.36 -39.70
N LEU A 369 -23.84 27.26 -38.36
CA LEU A 369 -24.01 25.99 -37.67
C LEU A 369 -25.49 25.56 -37.64
N PRO A 370 -25.78 24.24 -37.71
CA PRO A 370 -27.16 23.74 -37.66
C PRO A 370 -27.83 24.05 -36.31
N ALA A 371 -29.17 24.06 -36.29
CA ALA A 371 -29.92 24.19 -35.03
C ALA A 371 -29.56 23.04 -34.06
N VAL A 372 -29.47 23.37 -32.77
CA VAL A 372 -29.24 22.36 -31.73
C VAL A 372 -30.53 21.61 -31.49
N LEU A 373 -30.48 20.28 -31.44
CA LEU A 373 -31.63 19.47 -31.05
C LEU A 373 -32.02 19.83 -29.60
N GLU A 374 -33.28 20.18 -29.38
CA GLU A 374 -33.77 20.39 -28.03
C GLU A 374 -33.91 19.06 -27.29
N PRO A 375 -33.43 18.98 -26.04
CA PRO A 375 -33.54 17.77 -25.23
C PRO A 375 -34.98 17.58 -24.75
N ASP A 376 -35.35 16.33 -24.45
CA ASP A 376 -36.60 16.05 -23.76
C ASP A 376 -36.46 16.39 -22.27
N ILE A 377 -36.95 17.58 -21.90
CA ILE A 377 -36.92 18.07 -20.52
C ILE A 377 -37.77 17.17 -19.62
N SER A 378 -38.91 16.66 -20.11
CA SER A 378 -39.83 15.84 -19.32
C SER A 378 -39.22 14.49 -18.99
N GLU A 379 -38.51 13.87 -19.93
CA GLU A 379 -37.76 12.63 -19.69
C GLU A 379 -36.70 12.82 -18.60
N VAL A 380 -35.87 13.86 -18.71
CA VAL A 380 -34.80 14.13 -17.72
C VAL A 380 -35.39 14.42 -16.35
N GLN A 381 -36.45 15.24 -16.26
CA GLN A 381 -37.13 15.52 -14.99
C GLN A 381 -37.71 14.27 -14.36
N MET A 382 -38.31 13.38 -15.16
CA MET A 382 -38.86 12.10 -14.70
C MET A 382 -37.74 11.21 -14.12
N LEU A 383 -36.61 11.08 -14.83
CA LEU A 383 -35.47 10.30 -14.36
C LEU A 383 -34.88 10.86 -13.05
N LEU A 384 -34.61 12.17 -12.99
CA LEU A 384 -34.03 12.80 -11.81
C LEU A 384 -34.98 12.75 -10.60
N THR A 385 -36.29 12.85 -10.83
CA THR A 385 -37.31 12.67 -9.77
C THR A 385 -37.32 11.23 -9.27
N ASN A 386 -37.35 10.24 -10.17
CA ASN A 386 -37.36 8.82 -9.81
C ASN A 386 -36.07 8.37 -9.09
N LEU A 387 -34.93 9.01 -9.37
CA LEU A 387 -33.66 8.80 -8.67
C LEU A 387 -33.56 9.55 -7.33
N GLY A 388 -34.60 10.29 -6.93
CA GLY A 388 -34.62 11.10 -5.71
C GLY A 388 -33.58 12.23 -5.72
N ILE A 389 -33.20 12.74 -6.91
CA ILE A 389 -32.26 13.86 -7.04
C ILE A 389 -32.97 15.18 -6.75
N LYS A 390 -34.24 15.30 -7.15
CA LYS A 390 -35.10 16.45 -6.85
C LYS A 390 -35.13 16.78 -5.37
N ASP A 391 -35.45 15.78 -4.56
CA ASP A 391 -35.55 15.90 -3.10
C ASP A 391 -34.23 16.39 -2.46
N LYS A 392 -33.07 16.00 -3.03
CA LYS A 392 -31.75 16.37 -2.49
C LYS A 392 -31.45 17.86 -2.65
N PHE A 393 -31.75 18.46 -3.82
CA PHE A 393 -31.52 19.89 -4.01
C PHE A 393 -32.63 20.76 -3.38
N GLU A 394 -33.84 20.24 -3.22
CA GLU A 394 -34.91 20.89 -2.47
C GLU A 394 -34.57 20.96 -0.97
N LEU A 395 -34.03 19.88 -0.40
CA LEU A 395 -33.54 19.85 0.99
C LEU A 395 -32.51 20.96 1.22
N ARG A 396 -31.46 21.07 0.39
CA ARG A 396 -30.47 22.16 0.52
C ARG A 396 -31.13 23.54 0.49
N THR A 397 -32.07 23.74 -0.44
CA THR A 397 -32.76 25.02 -0.60
C THR A 397 -33.57 25.39 0.65
N SER A 398 -34.16 24.40 1.33
CA SER A 398 -34.86 24.62 2.61
C SER A 398 -33.91 24.99 3.75
N LEU A 399 -32.75 24.33 3.85
CA LEU A 399 -31.75 24.60 4.89
C LEU A 399 -31.12 26.00 4.75
N ASN A 400 -30.97 26.52 3.53
CA ASN A 400 -30.47 27.88 3.32
C ASN A 400 -31.49 28.98 3.68
N LYS A 401 -32.77 28.62 3.90
CA LYS A 401 -33.84 29.55 4.28
C LYS A 401 -34.12 29.61 5.79
N SER A 402 -33.63 28.62 6.55
CA SER A 402 -33.73 28.51 8.01
C SER A 402 -32.48 29.02 8.70
#